data_AF-A0A4R8TEL3-F1
#
_entry.id   AF-A0A4R8TEL3-F1
#
_cell.length_a   1.000
_cell.length_b   1.000
_cell.length_c   1.000
_cell.angle_alpha   90.00
_cell.angle_beta   90.00
_cell.angle_gamma   90.00
#
_symmetry.space_group_name_H-M   'P 1'
#
loop_
_entity.id
_entity.type
_entity.pdbx_description
1 polymer ?
#
loop_
_entity_poly.entity_id
_entity_poly.type
_entity_poly.pdbx_seq_one_letter_code
_entity_poly.pdbx_strand_id
1 'polypeptide(L)'
;MKVSLVLIAAHAAQAAVSYLASVPESLMAKVASSGCTLPAEYQILNFKAQSPDGGKTFDFIDFGFNDKDTAISTHCYLNATSVPVPGDGRADRYPCEDERVQFIWKSGSITAVEKACPGADGKEQYEAAGTAIVAINCDGAANATTGRSRRTRRANVGCKSTSDIIQARFFSLQPVPGG
;
A
#
# COMPACT_ATOMS: atom_id res chain seq x y z
N MET A 1 -19.89 -5.63 -45.23
CA MET A 1 -18.94 -4.65 -44.64
C MET A 1 -19.05 -4.77 -43.13
N LYS A 2 -17.99 -5.26 -42.45
CA LYS A 2 -17.95 -5.36 -40.98
C LYS A 2 -16.94 -4.33 -40.48
N VAL A 3 -17.43 -3.27 -39.83
CA VAL A 3 -16.59 -2.29 -39.14
C VAL A 3 -16.44 -2.80 -37.70
N SER A 4 -15.28 -3.37 -37.39
CA SER A 4 -14.91 -3.71 -36.02
C SER A 4 -14.33 -2.47 -35.34
N LEU A 5 -15.07 -1.94 -34.36
CA LEU A 5 -14.59 -0.93 -33.42
C LEU A 5 -13.57 -1.57 -32.48
N VAL A 6 -12.31 -1.18 -32.62
CA VAL A 6 -11.25 -1.47 -31.64
C VAL A 6 -11.39 -0.44 -30.53
N LEU A 7 -11.89 -0.86 -29.36
CA LEU A 7 -11.88 -0.08 -28.13
C LEU A 7 -10.43 0.05 -27.64
N ILE A 8 -9.88 1.25 -27.71
CA ILE A 8 -8.55 1.58 -27.19
C ILE A 8 -8.64 1.61 -25.66
N ALA A 9 -8.02 0.63 -25.00
CA ALA A 9 -7.83 0.63 -23.56
C ALA A 9 -6.81 1.72 -23.16
N ALA A 10 -7.29 2.88 -22.71
CA ALA A 10 -6.46 4.01 -22.31
C ALA A 10 -6.55 4.35 -20.80
N HIS A 11 -6.91 3.39 -19.94
CA HIS A 11 -7.16 3.67 -18.52
C HIS A 11 -5.88 3.86 -17.68
N ALA A 12 -4.70 3.50 -18.17
CA ALA A 12 -3.45 3.61 -17.40
C ALA A 12 -2.75 4.98 -17.48
N ALA A 13 -3.06 5.79 -18.50
CA ALA A 13 -2.44 7.10 -18.70
C ALA A 13 -3.15 8.22 -17.93
N GLN A 14 -4.46 8.08 -17.68
CA GLN A 14 -5.26 9.14 -17.04
C GLN A 14 -4.94 9.32 -15.56
N ALA A 15 -4.56 8.25 -14.84
CA ALA A 15 -4.20 8.32 -13.42
C ALA A 15 -2.91 9.12 -13.15
N ALA A 16 -1.92 9.03 -14.04
CA ALA A 16 -0.66 9.78 -13.91
C ALA A 16 -0.87 11.29 -14.17
N VAL A 17 -1.75 11.64 -15.12
CA VAL A 17 -2.09 13.03 -15.43
C VAL A 17 -2.88 13.68 -14.29
N SER A 18 -3.80 12.95 -13.64
CA SER A 18 -4.58 13.48 -12.51
C SER A 18 -3.75 13.71 -11.25
N TYR A 19 -2.75 12.85 -10.97
CA TYR A 19 -1.87 13.03 -9.82
C TYR A 19 -1.04 14.31 -9.95
N LEU A 20 -0.33 14.49 -11.07
CA LEU A 20 0.48 15.70 -11.30
C LEU A 20 -0.36 16.97 -11.41
N ALA A 21 -1.57 16.89 -11.98
CA ALA A 21 -2.49 18.04 -12.04
C ALA A 21 -3.01 18.48 -10.66
N SER A 22 -2.97 17.59 -9.66
CA SER A 22 -3.37 17.90 -8.28
C SER A 22 -2.24 18.45 -7.41
N VAL A 23 -1.00 18.44 -7.91
CA VAL A 23 0.16 18.97 -7.18
C VAL A 23 0.15 20.49 -7.25
N PRO A 24 0.15 21.21 -6.11
CA PRO A 24 0.23 22.67 -6.11
C PRO A 24 1.49 23.17 -6.84
N GLU A 25 1.36 24.24 -7.61
CA GLU A 25 2.48 24.82 -8.38
C GLU A 25 3.65 25.24 -7.48
N SER A 26 3.37 25.68 -6.25
CA SER A 26 4.38 25.97 -5.22
C SER A 26 5.17 24.73 -4.78
N LEU A 27 4.55 23.55 -4.78
CA LEU A 27 5.22 22.29 -4.50
C LEU A 27 6.05 21.82 -5.69
N MET A 28 5.54 21.96 -6.92
CA MET A 28 6.33 21.71 -8.14
C MET A 28 7.57 22.61 -8.22
N ALA A 29 7.45 23.88 -7.82
CA ALA A 29 8.58 24.80 -7.73
C ALA A 29 9.59 24.37 -6.65
N LYS A 30 9.13 23.86 -5.49
CA LYS A 30 10.01 23.27 -4.47
C LYS A 30 10.75 22.03 -5.00
N VAL A 31 10.04 21.08 -5.62
CA VAL A 31 10.64 19.89 -6.26
C VAL A 31 11.77 20.31 -7.20
N ALA A 32 11.53 21.32 -8.04
CA ALA A 32 12.52 21.82 -9.00
C ALA A 32 13.72 22.56 -8.37
N SER A 33 13.60 23.09 -7.15
CA SER A 33 14.60 23.98 -6.54
C SER A 33 15.28 23.45 -5.27
N SER A 34 14.69 22.47 -4.58
CA SER A 34 15.09 22.07 -3.23
C SER A 34 15.53 20.60 -3.09
N GLY A 35 15.83 19.90 -4.19
CA GLY A 35 16.23 18.48 -4.15
C GLY A 35 15.16 17.56 -3.56
N CYS A 36 13.89 17.97 -3.64
CA CYS A 36 12.74 17.22 -3.14
C CYS A 36 12.26 16.26 -4.23
N THR A 37 12.25 14.95 -3.93
CA THR A 37 11.69 13.93 -4.82
C THR A 37 10.30 13.56 -4.35
N LEU A 38 9.32 13.64 -5.24
CA LEU A 38 7.97 13.18 -4.96
C LEU A 38 7.83 11.69 -5.30
N PRO A 39 7.18 10.90 -4.43
CA PRO A 39 6.79 9.53 -4.75
C PRO A 39 5.84 9.52 -5.94
N ALA A 40 5.96 8.52 -6.83
CA ALA A 40 5.03 8.34 -7.95
C ALA A 40 4.49 6.91 -8.02
N GLU A 41 5.39 5.93 -8.07
CA GLU A 41 5.03 4.51 -8.07
C GLU A 41 5.76 3.75 -6.97
N TYR A 42 5.09 2.72 -6.43
CA TYR A 42 5.67 1.88 -5.40
C TYR A 42 5.34 0.42 -5.63
N GLN A 43 6.08 -0.43 -4.93
CA GLN A 43 5.92 -1.88 -4.94
C GLN A 43 5.60 -2.39 -3.54
N ILE A 44 4.62 -3.28 -3.47
CA ILE A 44 4.43 -4.21 -2.35
C ILE A 44 5.09 -5.52 -2.73
N LEU A 45 5.98 -6.02 -1.87
CA LEU A 45 6.83 -7.17 -2.11
C LEU A 45 6.49 -8.30 -1.13
N ASN A 46 6.37 -9.52 -1.66
CA ASN A 46 6.31 -10.77 -0.91
C ASN A 46 5.26 -10.78 0.21
N PHE A 47 4.07 -10.25 -0.05
CA PHE A 47 3.01 -10.15 0.95
C PHE A 47 2.65 -11.52 1.53
N LYS A 48 2.65 -11.59 2.87
CA LYS A 48 2.27 -12.75 3.66
C LYS A 48 1.32 -12.31 4.77
N ALA A 49 0.46 -13.22 5.18
CA ALA A 49 -0.42 -13.01 6.31
C ALA A 49 -0.71 -14.33 7.04
N GLN A 50 -1.19 -14.24 8.28
CA GLN A 50 -1.78 -15.37 8.99
C GLN A 50 -3.25 -15.09 9.27
N SER A 51 -4.10 -16.09 8.99
CA SER A 51 -5.54 -15.98 9.19
C SER A 51 -6.07 -17.08 10.12
N PRO A 52 -6.84 -16.73 11.16
CA PRO A 52 -7.49 -17.71 12.01
C PRO A 52 -8.77 -18.33 11.40
N ASP A 53 -9.27 -17.78 10.28
CA ASP A 53 -10.58 -18.13 9.72
C ASP A 53 -10.61 -18.33 8.20
N GLY A 54 -9.45 -18.63 7.62
CA GLY A 54 -9.33 -18.99 6.20
C GLY A 54 -9.35 -17.81 5.24
N GLY A 55 -8.90 -16.65 5.72
CA GLY A 55 -8.70 -15.44 4.92
C GLY A 55 -9.77 -14.36 5.10
N LYS A 56 -10.68 -14.48 6.08
CA LYS A 56 -11.69 -13.44 6.33
C LYS A 56 -11.13 -12.36 7.27
N THR A 57 -10.35 -12.75 8.26
CA THR A 57 -9.56 -11.87 9.12
C THR A 57 -8.10 -12.28 9.10
N PHE A 58 -7.21 -11.35 9.48
CA PHE A 58 -5.78 -11.57 9.55
C PHE A 58 -5.25 -11.06 10.87
N ASP A 59 -4.53 -11.91 11.60
CA ASP A 59 -3.91 -11.57 12.89
C ASP A 59 -2.46 -11.09 12.73
N PHE A 60 -1.89 -11.37 11.55
CA PHE A 60 -0.54 -10.99 11.17
C PHE A 60 -0.49 -10.65 9.68
N ILE A 61 0.24 -9.59 9.33
CA ILE A 61 0.54 -9.16 7.97
C ILE A 61 2.02 -8.78 7.90
N ASP A 62 2.66 -9.10 6.78
CA ASP A 62 4.08 -8.88 6.53
C ASP A 62 4.32 -8.63 5.03
N PHE A 63 5.00 -7.55 4.70
CA PHE A 63 5.39 -7.24 3.32
C PHE A 63 6.58 -6.29 3.28
N GLY A 64 7.28 -6.27 2.14
CA GLY A 64 8.23 -5.22 1.81
C GLY A 64 7.56 -4.08 1.06
N PHE A 65 7.96 -2.85 1.34
CA PHE A 65 7.65 -1.67 0.56
C PHE A 65 8.90 -1.22 -0.20
N ASN A 66 8.75 -0.80 -1.46
CA ASN A 66 9.84 -0.22 -2.23
C ASN A 66 9.34 0.90 -3.16
N ASP A 67 9.87 2.10 -2.97
CA ASP A 67 9.79 3.22 -3.89
C ASP A 67 11.21 3.55 -4.40
N LYS A 68 11.38 3.53 -5.73
CA LYS A 68 12.68 3.79 -6.37
C LYS A 68 12.97 5.28 -6.52
N ASP A 69 11.93 6.10 -6.64
CA ASP A 69 12.06 7.54 -6.86
C ASP A 69 12.64 8.19 -5.61
N THR A 70 12.15 7.81 -4.42
CA THR A 70 12.63 8.31 -3.12
C THR A 70 13.72 7.45 -2.48
N ALA A 71 14.09 6.35 -3.16
CA ALA A 71 15.07 5.35 -2.69
C ALA A 71 14.72 4.76 -1.30
N ILE A 72 13.43 4.61 -1.01
CA ILE A 72 12.94 3.98 0.22
C ILE A 72 12.66 2.51 -0.04
N SER A 73 13.31 1.64 0.73
CA SER A 73 12.95 0.23 0.84
C SER A 73 12.87 -0.15 2.31
N THR A 74 11.69 -0.59 2.75
CA THR A 74 11.42 -0.87 4.16
C THR A 74 10.53 -2.09 4.32
N HIS A 75 10.66 -2.78 5.45
CA HIS A 75 9.71 -3.81 5.85
C HIS A 75 8.53 -3.19 6.59
N CYS A 76 7.36 -3.80 6.44
CA CYS A 76 6.11 -3.37 7.07
C CYS A 76 5.39 -4.60 7.63
N TYR A 77 4.87 -4.49 8.84
CA TYR A 77 4.10 -5.56 9.46
C TYR A 77 2.99 -5.04 10.35
N LEU A 78 1.93 -5.85 10.51
CA LEU A 78 0.82 -5.60 11.42
C LEU A 78 0.59 -6.84 12.26
N ASN A 79 0.52 -6.69 13.58
CA ASN A 79 0.12 -7.75 14.51
C ASN A 79 -0.60 -7.17 15.74
N ALA A 80 -0.96 -8.03 16.70
CA ALA A 80 -1.69 -7.64 17.91
C ALA A 80 -0.96 -6.64 18.83
N THR A 81 0.35 -6.44 18.65
CA THR A 81 1.18 -5.50 19.42
C THR A 81 1.52 -4.22 18.65
N SER A 82 1.19 -4.16 17.36
CA SER A 82 1.41 -2.97 16.55
C SER A 82 0.58 -1.81 17.08
N VAL A 83 1.24 -0.67 17.29
CA VAL A 83 0.60 0.57 17.74
C VAL A 83 0.39 1.48 16.54
N PRO A 84 -0.84 1.98 16.30
CA PRO A 84 -1.05 2.94 15.23
C PRO A 84 -0.33 4.26 15.53
N VAL A 85 0.12 4.93 14.48
CA VAL A 85 0.62 6.31 14.58
C VAL A 85 -0.49 7.18 15.16
N PRO A 86 -0.19 8.07 16.13
CA PRO A 86 -1.19 8.95 16.72
C PRO A 86 -2.04 9.63 15.64
N GLY A 87 -3.34 9.41 15.70
CA GLY A 87 -4.27 9.90 14.70
C GLY A 87 -4.42 11.42 14.75
N ASP A 88 -4.54 12.01 13.58
CA ASP A 88 -4.92 13.41 13.31
C ASP A 88 -6.42 13.55 13.00
N GLY A 89 -7.23 12.57 13.42
CA GLY A 89 -8.64 12.41 13.03
C GLY A 89 -8.85 11.58 11.76
N ARG A 90 -7.79 11.08 11.13
CA ARG A 90 -7.86 10.12 10.01
C ARG A 90 -7.87 8.67 10.51
N ALA A 91 -8.06 7.73 9.58
CA ALA A 91 -8.01 6.30 9.88
C ALA A 91 -6.64 5.88 10.43
N ASP A 92 -6.64 4.94 11.37
CA ASP A 92 -5.43 4.38 11.96
C ASP A 92 -4.44 3.91 10.88
N ARG A 93 -3.22 4.40 10.99
CA ARG A 93 -2.10 4.05 10.13
C ARG A 93 -1.03 3.38 10.97
N TYR A 94 -0.35 2.39 10.43
CA TYR A 94 0.72 1.67 11.11
C TYR A 94 2.05 2.01 10.45
N PRO A 95 3.10 2.32 11.23
CA PRO A 95 4.40 2.62 10.65
C PRO A 95 5.04 1.33 10.12
N CYS A 96 5.78 1.48 9.02
CA CYS A 96 6.79 0.51 8.63
C CYS A 96 8.06 0.71 9.48
N GLU A 97 9.10 -0.10 9.27
CA GLU A 97 10.39 0.09 9.97
C GLU A 97 11.01 1.46 9.67
N ASP A 98 10.87 1.96 8.44
CA ASP A 98 11.08 3.36 8.09
C ASP A 98 9.78 4.16 8.36
N GLU A 99 9.81 5.05 9.35
CA GLU A 99 8.66 5.85 9.80
C GLU A 99 8.13 6.85 8.77
N ARG A 100 8.87 7.05 7.66
CA ARG A 100 8.40 7.81 6.51
C ARG A 100 7.32 7.05 5.74
N VAL A 101 7.27 5.73 5.87
CA VAL A 101 6.23 4.89 5.27
C VAL A 101 5.27 4.42 6.35
N GLN A 102 3.99 4.59 6.06
CA GLN A 102 2.90 4.10 6.88
C GLN A 102 1.92 3.35 5.99
N PHE A 103 1.09 2.51 6.58
CA PHE A 103 0.08 1.80 5.82
C PHE A 103 -1.23 1.61 6.59
N ILE A 104 -2.28 1.39 5.81
CA ILE A 104 -3.59 0.95 6.29
C ILE A 104 -3.88 -0.38 5.61
N TRP A 105 -4.15 -1.42 6.41
CA TRP A 105 -4.72 -2.66 5.90
C TRP A 105 -6.23 -2.64 6.03
N LYS A 106 -6.95 -2.79 4.91
CA LYS A 106 -8.42 -2.89 4.94
C LYS A 106 -8.94 -3.67 3.75
N SER A 107 -9.78 -4.66 4.01
CA SER A 107 -10.56 -5.39 3.00
C SER A 107 -9.71 -5.91 1.81
N GLY A 108 -8.56 -6.53 2.09
CA GLY A 108 -7.70 -7.08 1.04
C GLY A 108 -6.84 -6.04 0.31
N SER A 109 -6.78 -4.80 0.81
CA SER A 109 -6.01 -3.72 0.20
C SER A 109 -5.05 -3.10 1.20
N ILE A 110 -3.88 -2.68 0.69
CA ILE A 110 -2.91 -1.85 1.39
C ILE A 110 -3.05 -0.44 0.83
N THR A 111 -3.37 0.52 1.69
CA THR A 111 -3.12 1.93 1.38
C THR A 111 -1.77 2.30 1.95
N ALA A 112 -0.79 2.54 1.09
CA ALA A 112 0.52 3.06 1.47
C ALA A 112 0.46 4.58 1.57
N VAL A 113 1.12 5.12 2.58
CA VAL A 113 1.34 6.56 2.76
C VAL A 113 2.84 6.77 2.91
N GLU A 114 3.43 7.58 2.05
CA GLU A 114 4.85 7.90 2.09
C GLU A 114 5.04 9.39 2.31
N LYS A 115 5.80 9.73 3.34
CA LYS A 115 6.22 11.10 3.62
C LYS A 115 7.44 11.42 2.76
N ALA A 116 7.45 12.62 2.19
CA ALA A 116 8.49 13.09 1.29
C ALA A 116 8.78 14.59 1.48
N CYS A 117 9.87 15.02 0.83
CA CYS A 117 10.28 16.41 0.75
C CYS A 117 10.55 17.05 2.13
N PRO A 118 11.75 16.80 2.70
CA PRO A 118 12.13 17.37 3.97
C PRO A 118 12.16 18.90 3.93
N GLY A 119 11.66 19.53 4.98
CA GLY A 119 11.72 20.96 5.23
C GLY A 119 13.08 21.39 5.77
N ALA A 120 13.18 22.67 6.15
CA ALA A 120 14.41 23.23 6.72
C ALA A 120 14.79 22.60 8.07
N ASP A 121 13.84 22.01 8.77
CA ASP A 121 14.02 21.26 10.02
C ASP A 121 14.35 19.77 9.79
N GLY A 122 14.48 19.35 8.52
CA GLY A 122 14.76 17.98 8.13
C GLY A 122 13.55 17.05 8.16
N LYS A 123 12.35 17.53 8.53
CA LYS A 123 11.13 16.71 8.57
C LYS A 123 10.37 16.79 7.26
N GLU A 124 9.80 15.68 6.82
CA GLU A 124 8.98 15.62 5.62
C GLU A 124 7.75 16.51 5.75
N GLN A 125 7.53 17.38 4.76
CA GLN A 125 6.42 18.34 4.78
C GLN A 125 5.20 17.85 4.00
N TYR A 126 5.35 16.82 3.18
CA TYR A 126 4.28 16.27 2.35
C TYR A 126 4.17 14.77 2.51
N GLU A 127 2.97 14.25 2.34
CA GLU A 127 2.70 12.82 2.25
C GLU A 127 1.93 12.50 0.97
N ALA A 128 2.38 11.46 0.28
CA ALA A 128 1.69 10.86 -0.84
C ALA A 128 0.92 9.62 -0.37
N ALA A 129 -0.27 9.36 -0.91
CA ALA A 129 -1.02 8.13 -0.62
C ALA A 129 -1.50 7.43 -1.88
N GLY A 130 -1.50 6.10 -1.83
CA GLY A 130 -1.91 5.23 -2.92
C GLY A 130 -2.41 3.90 -2.39
N THR A 131 -3.18 3.15 -3.18
CA THR A 131 -3.78 1.88 -2.75
C THR A 131 -3.43 0.75 -3.71
N ALA A 132 -2.95 -0.35 -3.15
CA ALA A 132 -2.68 -1.61 -3.84
C ALA A 132 -3.70 -2.67 -3.41
N ILE A 133 -4.32 -3.33 -4.38
CA ILE A 133 -5.18 -4.50 -4.13
C ILE A 133 -4.28 -5.73 -4.02
N VAL A 134 -4.43 -6.50 -2.94
CA VAL A 134 -3.67 -7.72 -2.69
C VAL A 134 -4.58 -8.92 -2.93
N ALA A 135 -4.39 -9.60 -4.06
CA ALA A 135 -5.04 -10.88 -4.31
C ALA A 135 -4.38 -11.97 -3.44
N ILE A 136 -5.13 -12.55 -2.50
CA ILE A 136 -4.61 -13.46 -1.46
C ILE A 136 -5.10 -14.89 -1.69
N ASN A 137 -4.18 -15.83 -1.55
CA ASN A 137 -4.47 -17.27 -1.41
C ASN A 137 -4.05 -17.74 -0.01
N CYS A 138 -4.94 -18.46 0.67
CA CYS A 138 -4.67 -19.07 1.97
C CYS A 138 -4.58 -20.60 1.85
N ASP A 139 -3.59 -21.18 2.53
CA ASP A 139 -3.43 -22.62 2.60
C ASP A 139 -4.65 -23.26 3.29
N GLY A 140 -5.20 -24.32 2.70
CA GLY A 140 -6.40 -24.99 3.23
C GLY A 140 -7.75 -24.38 2.80
N ALA A 141 -7.77 -23.35 1.96
CA ALA A 141 -9.00 -22.84 1.32
C ALA A 141 -9.55 -23.75 0.20
N ALA A 142 -8.81 -24.80 -0.19
CA ALA A 142 -9.23 -25.76 -1.20
C ALA A 142 -10.16 -26.85 -0.61
N ASN A 143 -11.42 -26.86 -1.08
CA ASN A 143 -12.39 -27.96 -1.00
C ASN A 143 -12.78 -28.48 0.40
N ALA A 144 -13.69 -27.76 1.06
CA ALA A 144 -14.54 -28.31 2.12
C ALA A 144 -15.70 -29.17 1.56
N THR A 145 -15.46 -30.00 0.54
CA THR A 145 -16.47 -30.88 -0.08
C THR A 145 -16.16 -32.37 -0.04
N THR A 146 -15.08 -32.81 0.59
CA THR A 146 -14.83 -34.25 0.76
C THR A 146 -14.43 -34.61 2.18
N GLY A 147 -15.38 -35.23 2.89
CA GLY A 147 -15.13 -36.35 3.79
C GLY A 147 -14.38 -36.06 5.10
N ARG A 148 -15.15 -36.06 6.20
CA ARG A 148 -14.74 -36.44 7.56
C ARG A 148 -13.23 -36.45 7.82
N SER A 149 -12.67 -35.31 8.20
CA SER A 149 -11.49 -35.28 9.07
C SER A 149 -11.71 -34.30 10.21
N ARG A 150 -11.37 -34.78 11.39
CA ARG A 150 -11.56 -34.25 12.75
C ARG A 150 -11.64 -32.72 12.84
N ARG A 151 -12.60 -32.26 13.66
CA ARG A 151 -12.52 -31.02 14.45
C ARG A 151 -11.14 -30.92 15.09
N THR A 152 -10.20 -30.33 14.38
CA THR A 152 -8.93 -29.86 14.90
C THR A 152 -9.07 -28.36 14.96
N ARG A 153 -8.58 -27.77 16.06
CA ARG A 153 -8.69 -26.35 16.38
C ARG A 153 -8.34 -25.52 15.14
N ARG A 154 -9.05 -24.42 14.91
CA ARG A 154 -8.74 -23.42 13.87
C ARG A 154 -7.26 -23.04 14.02
N ALA A 155 -6.38 -23.71 13.27
CA ALA A 155 -4.97 -23.38 13.23
C ALA A 155 -4.86 -22.15 12.32
N ASN A 156 -4.05 -21.17 12.74
CA ASN A 156 -3.74 -20.04 11.87
C ASN A 156 -3.18 -20.58 10.55
N VAL A 157 -3.87 -20.28 9.45
CA VAL A 157 -3.42 -20.69 8.12
C VAL A 157 -2.52 -19.61 7.55
N GLY A 158 -1.48 -20.04 6.85
CA GLY A 158 -0.62 -19.15 6.07
C GLY A 158 -1.37 -18.65 4.85
N CYS A 159 -1.27 -17.35 4.59
CA CYS A 159 -1.80 -16.70 3.41
C CYS A 159 -0.69 -15.93 2.72
N LYS A 160 -0.73 -15.86 1.39
CA LYS A 160 0.22 -15.09 0.59
C LYS A 160 -0.47 -14.41 -0.58
N SER A 161 0.13 -13.35 -1.09
CA SER A 161 -0.31 -12.80 -2.37
C SER A 161 -0.12 -13.81 -3.51
N THR A 162 -0.93 -13.69 -4.56
CA THR A 162 -0.77 -14.47 -5.79
C THR A 162 0.46 -14.05 -6.61
N SER A 163 1.02 -12.87 -6.31
CA SER A 163 2.15 -12.26 -6.99
C SER A 163 3.19 -11.84 -5.97
N ASP A 164 4.47 -12.07 -6.26
CA ASP A 164 5.58 -11.67 -5.38
C ASP A 164 5.83 -10.15 -5.41
N ILE A 165 5.38 -9.48 -6.47
CA ILE A 165 5.47 -8.02 -6.64
C ILE A 165 4.11 -7.50 -7.07
N ILE A 166 3.60 -6.51 -6.35
CA ILE A 166 2.38 -5.77 -6.69
C ILE A 166 2.79 -4.32 -6.94
N GLN A 167 2.72 -3.89 -8.19
CA GLN A 167 2.96 -2.50 -8.59
C GLN A 167 1.72 -1.66 -8.31
N ALA A 168 1.90 -0.49 -7.68
CA ALA A 168 0.85 0.47 -7.44
C ALA A 168 1.37 1.91 -7.60
N ARG A 169 0.44 2.86 -7.55
CA ARG A 169 0.72 4.29 -7.76
C ARG A 169 0.16 5.12 -6.63
N PHE A 170 0.86 6.19 -6.31
CA PHE A 170 0.31 7.26 -5.49
C PHE A 170 -0.69 8.08 -6.33
N PHE A 171 -1.79 8.49 -5.71
CA PHE A 171 -2.85 9.28 -6.36
C PHE A 171 -3.27 10.52 -5.57
N SER A 172 -2.75 10.70 -4.36
CA SER A 172 -2.94 11.94 -3.59
C SER A 172 -1.61 12.44 -3.05
N LEU A 173 -1.51 13.75 -2.88
CA LEU A 173 -0.38 14.43 -2.26
C LEU A 173 -0.92 15.58 -1.40
N GLN A 174 -0.52 15.63 -0.14
CA GLN A 174 -1.01 16.63 0.81
C GLN A 174 0.06 16.97 1.85
N PRO A 175 -0.05 18.10 2.58
CA PRO A 175 0.85 18.38 3.69
C PRO A 175 0.76 17.31 4.79
N VAL A 176 1.90 17.05 5.45
CA VAL A 176 1.92 16.24 6.68
C VAL A 176 1.14 17.00 7.78
N PRO A 177 0.24 16.33 8.51
CA PRO A 177 -0.49 16.93 9.62
C PRO A 177 0.43 17.49 10.69
N GLY A 178 0.20 18.74 11.11
CA GLY A 178 0.96 19.38 12.18
C GLY A 178 2.40 19.77 11.82
N GLY A 179 2.70 19.89 10.52
CA GLY A 179 3.95 20.47 10.02
C GLY A 179 4.16 21.93 10.40
#